data_AF-A0A259Y1R6-F1
#
_entry.id   AF-A0A259Y1R6-F1
#
_cell.length_a   1.000
_cell.length_b   1.000
_cell.length_c   1.000
_cell.angle_alpha   90.00
_cell.angle_beta   90.00
_cell.angle_gamma   90.00
#
_symmetry.space_group_name_H-M   'P 1'
#
loop_
_entity.id
_entity.type
_entity.pdbx_description
1 polymer ?
#
loop_
_entity_poly.entity_id
_entity_poly.type
_entity_poly.pdbx_seq_one_letter_code
_entity_poly.pdbx_strand_id
1 'polypeptide(L)'
;MCADMAYDDVEERGDDPVDTVRWWYLLNRLPECTFAESALWRRQMARSFDDLAQDLDAGRLPRPHTIAEQLALMIVIAQAAAALADEVYGDDVAVLASHPRDVDWDAVTDVLMGDRDVEVFYHPATAAHGLRVFPCDTWFTAMDGHEPRDPRRGFRR
;
A
#
# COMPACT_ATOMS: atom_id res chain seq x y z
N MET A 1 7.48 -3.46 -8.67
CA MET A 1 6.74 -2.35 -9.31
C MET A 1 6.29 -1.29 -8.30
N CYS A 2 5.31 -1.55 -7.42
CA CYS A 2 4.84 -0.53 -6.45
C CYS A 2 5.94 -0.03 -5.51
N ALA A 3 6.72 -0.94 -4.91
CA ALA A 3 7.85 -0.57 -4.06
C ALA A 3 8.84 0.32 -4.82
N ASP A 4 9.20 -0.07 -6.05
CA ASP A 4 10.16 0.66 -6.89
C ASP A 4 9.63 2.07 -7.20
N MET A 5 8.37 2.20 -7.66
CA MET A 5 7.71 3.50 -7.87
C MET A 5 7.70 4.39 -6.62
N ALA A 6 7.45 3.79 -5.45
CA ALA A 6 7.46 4.53 -4.19
C ALA A 6 8.87 4.99 -3.79
N TYR A 7 9.90 4.15 -3.98
CA TYR A 7 11.29 4.53 -3.75
C TYR A 7 11.76 5.60 -4.73
N ASP A 8 11.39 5.50 -6.01
CA ASP A 8 11.69 6.51 -7.05
C ASP A 8 11.10 7.88 -6.65
N ASP A 9 9.84 7.92 -6.18
CA ASP A 9 9.25 9.15 -5.63
C ASP A 9 10.06 9.70 -4.45
N VAL A 10 10.57 8.84 -3.54
CA VAL A 10 11.42 9.30 -2.42
C VAL A 10 12.76 9.83 -2.91
N GLU A 11 13.41 9.17 -3.85
CA GLU A 11 14.70 9.60 -4.38
C GLU A 11 14.60 10.94 -5.12
N GLU A 12 13.55 11.13 -5.91
CA GLU A 12 13.35 12.34 -6.69
C GLU A 12 12.88 13.54 -5.86
N ARG A 13 12.12 13.29 -4.77
CA ARG A 13 11.40 14.35 -4.04
C ARG A 13 11.83 14.52 -2.59
N GLY A 14 12.41 13.50 -1.96
CA GLY A 14 12.81 13.53 -0.55
C GLY A 14 11.65 13.92 0.37
N ASP A 15 11.84 15.02 1.11
CA ASP A 15 10.86 15.59 2.04
C ASP A 15 9.86 16.57 1.37
N ASP A 16 10.00 16.86 0.07
CA ASP A 16 9.11 17.81 -0.62
C ASP A 16 7.66 17.30 -0.53
N PRO A 17 6.70 18.12 -0.07
CA PRO A 17 5.31 17.69 0.06
C PRO A 17 4.72 17.22 -1.27
N VAL A 18 3.82 16.24 -1.21
CA VAL A 18 3.08 15.79 -2.39
C VAL A 18 2.23 16.93 -2.94
N ASP A 19 2.48 17.27 -4.21
CA ASP A 19 1.72 18.23 -5.00
C ASP A 19 0.97 17.46 -6.09
N THR A 20 -0.36 17.46 -6.02
CA THR A 20 -1.25 16.70 -6.92
C THR A 20 -1.28 17.23 -8.36
N VAL A 21 -0.75 18.43 -8.59
CA VAL A 21 -0.61 19.00 -9.94
C VAL A 21 0.67 18.50 -10.61
N ARG A 22 1.69 18.16 -9.81
CA ARG A 22 2.93 17.57 -10.30
C ARG A 22 2.76 16.09 -10.52
N TRP A 23 3.64 15.56 -11.36
CA TRP A 23 3.72 14.13 -11.57
C TRP A 23 4.45 13.44 -10.41
N TRP A 24 3.88 12.31 -10.01
CA TRP A 24 4.35 11.36 -8.99
C TRP A 24 4.08 9.95 -9.51
N TYR A 25 4.94 9.00 -9.18
CA TYR A 25 4.77 7.60 -9.58
C TYR A 25 3.65 6.93 -8.78
N LEU A 26 3.64 7.10 -7.45
CA LEU A 26 2.74 6.38 -6.55
C LEU A 26 2.32 7.15 -5.30
N LEU A 27 3.19 7.96 -4.67
CA LEU A 27 2.92 8.55 -3.36
C LEU A 27 1.73 9.53 -3.36
N ASN A 28 1.33 10.04 -4.52
CA ASN A 28 0.10 10.82 -4.68
C ASN A 28 -1.20 10.01 -4.56
N ARG A 29 -1.12 8.68 -4.44
CA ARG A 29 -2.27 7.79 -4.17
C ARG A 29 -2.47 7.49 -2.70
N LEU A 30 -1.56 7.94 -1.83
CA LEU A 30 -1.74 7.86 -0.39
C LEU A 30 -2.79 8.89 0.08
N PRO A 31 -3.33 8.75 1.29
CA PRO A 31 -4.20 9.76 1.88
C PRO A 31 -3.50 11.12 1.98
N GLU A 32 -4.24 12.22 1.79
CA GLU A 32 -3.67 13.58 1.85
C GLU A 32 -2.95 13.89 3.18
N CYS A 33 -3.36 13.24 4.27
CA CYS A 33 -2.70 13.38 5.57
C CYS A 33 -1.24 12.92 5.59
N THR A 34 -0.78 12.14 4.60
CA THR A 34 0.61 11.70 4.49
C THR A 34 1.45 12.60 3.59
N PHE A 35 0.85 13.59 2.92
CA PHE A 35 1.53 14.34 1.84
C PHE A 35 2.75 15.13 2.34
N ALA A 36 2.74 15.55 3.61
CA ALA A 36 3.84 16.27 4.24
C ALA A 36 4.77 15.36 5.07
N GLU A 37 4.60 14.04 5.03
CA GLU A 37 5.43 13.12 5.80
C GLU A 37 6.86 13.06 5.25
N SER A 38 7.81 12.84 6.17
CA SER A 38 9.25 12.82 5.86
C SER A 38 9.68 11.73 4.88
N ALA A 39 10.82 11.91 4.24
CA ALA A 39 11.49 10.91 3.41
C ALA A 39 11.68 9.58 4.15
N LEU A 40 12.00 9.62 5.45
CA LEU A 40 12.11 8.39 6.27
C LEU A 40 10.77 7.66 6.37
N TRP A 41 9.69 8.39 6.65
CA TRP A 41 8.33 7.84 6.67
C TRP A 41 7.98 7.23 5.30
N ARG A 42 8.27 7.96 4.21
CA ARG A 42 8.01 7.50 2.84
C ARG A 42 8.82 6.25 2.48
N ARG A 43 10.06 6.11 2.95
CA ARG A 43 10.85 4.86 2.79
C ARG A 43 10.22 3.69 3.54
N GLN A 44 9.68 3.93 4.74
CA GLN A 44 8.93 2.89 5.48
C GLN A 44 7.63 2.50 4.75
N MET A 45 6.97 3.47 4.13
CA MET A 45 5.80 3.21 3.28
C MET A 45 6.19 2.40 2.03
N ALA A 46 7.23 2.80 1.30
CA ALA A 46 7.78 2.05 0.17
C ALA A 46 8.14 0.61 0.56
N ARG A 47 8.73 0.45 1.75
CA ARG A 47 9.07 -0.86 2.32
C ARG A 47 7.86 -1.74 2.63
N SER A 48 6.70 -1.16 2.92
CA SER A 48 5.47 -1.93 3.19
C SER A 48 5.01 -2.72 1.96
N PHE A 49 5.27 -2.21 0.74
CA PHE A 49 5.04 -2.97 -0.50
C PHE A 49 5.99 -4.16 -0.64
N ASP A 50 7.25 -4.01 -0.21
CA ASP A 50 8.23 -5.11 -0.21
C ASP A 50 7.86 -6.21 0.77
N ASP A 51 7.36 -5.83 1.94
CA ASP A 51 7.01 -6.79 2.98
C ASP A 51 5.82 -7.67 2.52
N LEU A 52 4.84 -7.09 1.82
CA LEU A 52 3.75 -7.83 1.18
C LEU A 52 4.24 -8.73 0.02
N ALA A 53 5.16 -8.23 -0.81
CA ALA A 53 5.75 -9.03 -1.88
C ALA A 53 6.55 -10.23 -1.33
N GLN A 54 7.28 -10.05 -0.22
CA GLN A 54 8.02 -11.11 0.45
C GLN A 54 7.11 -12.20 1.02
N ASP A 55 5.88 -11.86 1.43
CA ASP A 55 4.90 -12.88 1.82
C ASP A 55 4.53 -13.77 0.64
N LEU A 56 4.28 -13.17 -0.54
CA LEU A 56 4.01 -13.91 -1.77
C LEU A 56 5.20 -14.77 -2.20
N ASP A 57 6.42 -14.23 -2.18
CA ASP A 57 7.65 -14.97 -2.52
C ASP A 57 7.88 -16.17 -1.59
N ALA A 58 7.41 -16.07 -0.33
CA ALA A 58 7.46 -17.15 0.64
C ALA A 58 6.24 -18.10 0.56
N GLY A 59 5.39 -17.98 -0.46
CA GLY A 59 4.20 -18.82 -0.66
C GLY A 59 3.07 -18.56 0.32
N ARG A 60 3.02 -17.38 0.94
CA ARG A 60 1.94 -16.95 1.85
C ARG A 60 1.06 -15.91 1.17
N LEU A 61 -0.18 -15.79 1.64
CA LEU A 61 -1.02 -14.65 1.28
C LEU A 61 -0.46 -13.37 1.94
N PRO A 62 -0.49 -12.23 1.24
CA PRO A 62 0.05 -10.96 1.73
C PRO A 62 -0.95 -10.31 2.69
N ARG A 63 -1.08 -10.86 3.90
CA ARG A 63 -1.94 -10.28 4.93
C ARG A 63 -1.20 -9.11 5.60
N PRO A 64 -1.82 -7.93 5.74
CA PRO A 64 -1.17 -6.78 6.34
C PRO A 64 -1.01 -6.96 7.86
N HIS A 65 0.16 -6.61 8.37
CA HIS A 65 0.50 -6.61 9.80
C HIS A 65 0.42 -5.20 10.40
N THR A 66 0.41 -4.17 9.57
CA THR A 66 0.47 -2.75 9.96
C THR A 66 -0.54 -1.93 9.16
N ILE A 67 -0.84 -0.70 9.62
CA ILE A 67 -1.70 0.25 8.89
C ILE A 67 -1.07 0.62 7.54
N ALA A 68 0.26 0.78 7.50
CA ALA A 68 0.98 1.05 6.27
C ALA A 68 0.88 -0.12 5.26
N GLU A 69 0.90 -1.36 5.73
CA GLU A 69 0.70 -2.52 4.86
C GLU A 69 -0.75 -2.62 4.35
N GLN A 70 -1.75 -2.28 5.17
CA GLN A 70 -3.13 -2.17 4.69
C GLN A 70 -3.26 -1.13 3.55
N LEU A 71 -2.66 0.06 3.73
CA LEU A 71 -2.64 1.10 2.69
C LEU A 71 -1.92 0.63 1.42
N ALA A 72 -0.76 0.00 1.57
CA ALA A 72 0.01 -0.55 0.45
C ALA A 72 -0.82 -1.56 -0.33
N LEU A 73 -1.46 -2.49 0.36
CA LEU A 73 -2.27 -3.52 -0.27
C LEU A 73 -3.51 -2.94 -0.96
N MET A 74 -4.15 -1.92 -0.40
CA MET A 74 -5.28 -1.24 -1.04
C MET A 74 -4.87 -0.58 -2.36
N ILE A 75 -3.68 0.06 -2.40
CA ILE A 75 -3.12 0.63 -3.63
C ILE A 75 -2.81 -0.46 -4.66
N VAL A 76 -2.21 -1.58 -4.23
CA VAL A 76 -1.90 -2.73 -5.10
C VAL A 76 -3.17 -3.33 -5.71
N ILE A 77 -4.22 -3.54 -4.90
CA ILE A 77 -5.51 -4.06 -5.38
C ILE A 77 -6.12 -3.11 -6.40
N ALA A 78 -6.13 -1.80 -6.12
CA ALA A 78 -6.65 -0.80 -7.06
C ALA A 78 -5.86 -0.78 -8.39
N GLN A 79 -4.54 -0.95 -8.34
CA GLN A 79 -3.70 -1.07 -9.54
C GLN A 79 -3.98 -2.36 -10.31
N ALA A 80 -4.12 -3.50 -9.63
CA ALA A 80 -4.45 -4.77 -10.24
C ALA A 80 -5.84 -4.73 -10.91
N ALA A 81 -6.81 -4.08 -10.27
CA ALA A 81 -8.14 -3.85 -10.83
C ALA A 81 -8.10 -3.03 -12.12
N ALA A 82 -7.35 -1.93 -12.13
CA ALA A 82 -7.15 -1.11 -13.33
C ALA A 82 -6.43 -1.89 -14.44
N ALA A 83 -5.37 -2.63 -14.09
CA ALA A 83 -4.63 -3.47 -15.02
C ALA A 83 -5.50 -4.56 -15.67
N LEU A 84 -6.38 -5.21 -14.89
CA LEU A 84 -7.33 -6.19 -15.40
C LEU A 84 -8.34 -5.54 -16.36
N ALA A 85 -8.89 -4.37 -15.99
CA ALA A 85 -9.87 -3.65 -16.79
C ALA A 85 -9.29 -3.15 -18.13
N ASP A 86 -8.03 -2.74 -18.13
CA ASP A 86 -7.32 -2.26 -19.32
C ASP A 86 -6.66 -3.38 -20.13
N GLU A 87 -6.75 -4.64 -19.66
CA GLU A 87 -6.05 -5.81 -20.24
C GLU A 87 -4.53 -5.64 -20.29
N VAL A 88 -3.95 -4.94 -19.31
CA VAL A 88 -2.51 -4.66 -19.19
C VAL A 88 -1.93 -5.43 -18.00
N TYR A 89 -1.79 -6.74 -18.14
CA TYR A 89 -1.17 -7.63 -17.16
C TYR A 89 -0.15 -8.56 -17.82
N GLY A 90 0.70 -9.20 -17.01
CA GLY A 90 1.76 -10.08 -17.50
C GLY A 90 1.24 -11.35 -18.16
N ASP A 91 2.09 -11.96 -19.01
CA ASP A 91 1.78 -13.21 -19.71
C ASP A 91 1.44 -14.36 -18.74
N ASP A 92 2.01 -14.34 -17.54
CA ASP A 92 1.74 -15.28 -16.44
C ASP A 92 0.29 -15.23 -15.94
N VAL A 93 -0.32 -14.03 -15.94
CA VAL A 93 -1.74 -13.85 -15.62
C VAL A 93 -2.60 -14.17 -16.85
N ALA A 94 -2.15 -13.78 -18.05
CA ALA A 94 -2.91 -13.96 -19.29
C ALA A 94 -3.17 -15.42 -19.67
N VAL A 95 -2.31 -16.36 -19.22
CA VAL A 95 -2.50 -17.80 -19.45
C VAL A 95 -3.50 -18.45 -18.49
N LEU A 96 -3.92 -17.76 -17.43
CA LEU A 96 -4.89 -18.29 -16.48
C LEU A 96 -6.28 -18.34 -17.11
N ALA A 97 -7.06 -19.39 -16.80
CA ALA A 97 -8.43 -19.48 -17.25
C ALA A 97 -9.28 -18.42 -16.53
N SER A 98 -9.99 -17.60 -17.31
CA SER A 98 -10.88 -16.59 -16.74
C SER A 98 -12.00 -17.23 -15.91
N HIS A 99 -12.33 -16.58 -14.80
CA HIS A 99 -13.39 -16.97 -13.91
C HIS A 99 -14.33 -15.77 -13.65
N PRO A 100 -15.66 -15.96 -13.56
CA PRO A 100 -16.61 -14.85 -13.37
C PRO A 100 -16.39 -14.01 -12.10
N ARG A 101 -15.58 -14.50 -11.15
CA ARG A 101 -15.23 -13.79 -9.91
C ARG A 101 -13.87 -13.09 -9.95
N ASP A 102 -13.16 -13.11 -11.07
CA ASP A 102 -11.86 -12.41 -11.20
C ASP A 102 -12.01 -10.89 -11.07
N VAL A 103 -13.23 -10.38 -11.25
CA VAL A 103 -13.59 -8.96 -11.10
C VAL A 103 -14.14 -8.60 -9.70
N ASP A 104 -14.21 -9.57 -8.78
CA ASP A 104 -14.75 -9.38 -7.43
C ASP A 104 -13.67 -8.84 -6.48
N TRP A 105 -13.27 -7.59 -6.72
CA TRP A 105 -12.21 -6.91 -5.97
C TRP A 105 -12.58 -6.61 -4.51
N ASP A 106 -13.88 -6.50 -4.22
CA ASP A 106 -14.37 -6.37 -2.85
C ASP A 106 -14.10 -7.66 -2.06
N ALA A 107 -14.41 -8.83 -2.64
CA ALA A 107 -14.10 -10.10 -2.00
C ALA A 107 -12.59 -10.30 -1.79
N VAL A 108 -11.75 -9.88 -2.75
CA VAL A 108 -10.28 -9.92 -2.59
C VAL A 108 -9.83 -9.06 -1.42
N THR A 109 -10.36 -7.84 -1.32
CA THR A 109 -10.05 -6.89 -0.26
C THR A 109 -10.45 -7.45 1.10
N ASP A 110 -11.68 -7.96 1.23
CA ASP A 110 -12.20 -8.52 2.48
C ASP A 110 -11.41 -9.76 2.94
N VAL A 111 -11.04 -10.65 2.01
CA VAL A 111 -10.29 -11.88 2.33
C VAL A 111 -8.87 -11.57 2.81
N LEU A 112 -8.20 -10.58 2.20
CA LEU A 112 -6.80 -10.27 2.50
C LEU A 112 -6.66 -9.37 3.73
N MET A 113 -7.54 -8.38 3.90
CA MET A 113 -7.44 -7.39 4.97
C MET A 113 -8.29 -7.73 6.20
N GLY A 114 -9.45 -8.38 6.01
CA GLY A 114 -10.45 -8.53 7.06
C GLY A 114 -11.17 -7.21 7.32
N ASP A 115 -10.49 -6.29 8.02
CA ASP A 115 -10.96 -4.94 8.31
C ASP A 115 -10.32 -3.92 7.37
N ARG A 116 -11.05 -2.85 7.05
CA ARG A 116 -10.63 -1.78 6.13
C ARG A 116 -10.36 -0.47 6.86
N ASP A 117 -9.61 -0.53 7.97
CA ASP A 117 -9.39 0.61 8.87
C ASP A 117 -8.78 1.83 8.17
N VAL A 118 -8.04 1.58 7.09
CA VAL A 118 -7.35 2.61 6.31
C VAL A 118 -8.26 3.49 5.46
N GLU A 119 -9.48 3.05 5.14
CA GLU A 119 -10.43 3.83 4.33
C GLU A 119 -10.78 5.17 5.00
N VAL A 120 -10.73 5.21 6.34
CA VAL A 120 -11.02 6.41 7.15
C VAL A 120 -10.12 7.59 6.78
N PHE A 121 -8.90 7.36 6.29
CA PHE A 121 -7.93 8.41 6.00
C PHE A 121 -8.15 9.08 4.64
N TYR A 122 -8.87 8.43 3.72
CA TYR A 122 -9.09 8.94 2.36
C TYR A 122 -10.21 9.98 2.27
N HIS A 123 -11.02 10.13 3.32
CA HIS A 123 -12.11 11.11 3.32
C HIS A 123 -11.87 12.21 4.38
N PRO A 124 -11.87 13.51 4.02
CA PRO A 124 -11.57 14.60 4.95
C PRO A 124 -12.45 14.62 6.21
N ALA A 125 -13.73 14.23 6.07
CA ALA A 125 -14.68 14.20 7.19
C ALA A 125 -14.33 13.16 8.27
N THR A 126 -13.55 12.12 7.92
CA THR A 126 -13.21 11.00 8.81
C THR A 126 -11.73 10.98 9.16
N ALA A 127 -10.86 11.47 8.27
CA ALA A 127 -9.41 11.45 8.44
C ALA A 127 -8.95 12.11 9.74
N ALA A 128 -9.52 13.25 10.10
CA ALA A 128 -9.17 13.94 11.35
C ALA A 128 -9.47 13.09 12.60
N HIS A 129 -10.50 12.25 12.57
CA HIS A 129 -10.77 11.31 13.65
C HIS A 129 -9.82 10.12 13.61
N GLY A 130 -9.62 9.52 12.42
CA GLY A 130 -8.68 8.43 12.22
C GLY A 130 -7.29 8.77 12.75
N LEU A 131 -6.76 9.94 12.43
CA LEU A 131 -5.44 10.41 12.87
C LEU A 131 -5.32 10.62 14.38
N ARG A 132 -6.43 10.81 15.11
CA ARG A 132 -6.42 10.87 16.58
C ARG A 132 -6.29 9.47 17.20
N VAL A 133 -6.74 8.45 16.50
CA VAL A 133 -6.68 7.05 16.94
C VAL A 133 -5.36 6.40 16.49
N PHE A 134 -4.98 6.63 15.23
CA PHE A 134 -3.77 6.11 14.59
C PHE A 134 -2.99 7.26 13.94
N PRO A 135 -2.15 7.98 14.70
CA PRO A 135 -1.25 8.99 14.13
C PRO A 135 -0.28 8.38 13.11
N CYS A 136 0.13 9.13 12.08
CA CYS A 136 0.95 8.63 10.96
C CYS A 136 2.26 7.93 11.38
N ASP A 137 2.89 8.39 12.47
CA ASP A 137 4.13 7.81 13.00
C ASP A 137 3.94 6.40 13.60
N THR A 138 2.70 6.02 13.92
CA THR A 138 2.36 4.69 14.44
C THR A 138 2.12 3.66 13.34
N TRP A 139 1.96 4.07 12.07
CA TRP A 139 1.42 3.21 11.01
C TRP A 139 2.29 2.02 10.62
N PHE A 140 3.56 2.01 11.01
CA PHE A 140 4.51 0.90 10.77
C PHE A 140 4.62 -0.07 11.96
N THR A 141 3.86 0.17 13.03
CA THR A 141 3.77 -0.71 14.19
C THR A 141 2.80 -1.84 13.88
N ALA A 142 3.09 -3.04 14.41
CA ALA A 142 2.19 -4.17 14.30
C ALA A 142 0.83 -3.83 14.92
N MET A 143 -0.25 -4.19 14.22
CA MET A 143 -1.60 -4.16 14.75
C MET A 143 -1.79 -5.20 15.84
N ASP A 144 -2.81 -5.03 16.66
CA ASP A 144 -3.13 -5.98 17.73
C ASP A 144 -3.33 -7.39 17.17
N GLY A 145 -2.63 -8.36 17.77
CA GLY A 145 -2.68 -9.77 17.34
C GLY A 145 -1.75 -10.13 16.17
N HIS A 146 -1.01 -9.18 15.60
CA HIS A 146 -0.03 -9.43 14.55
C HIS A 146 1.41 -9.41 15.08
N GLU A 147 2.26 -10.26 14.51
CA GLU A 147 3.70 -10.23 14.78
C GLU A 147 4.36 -9.05 14.05
N PRO A 148 5.27 -8.29 14.70
CA PRO A 148 6.00 -7.22 14.03
C PRO A 148 6.94 -7.78 12.95
N ARG A 149 7.06 -7.04 11.85
CA ARG A 149 8.06 -7.31 10.80
C ARG A 149 9.47 -7.25 11.37
N ASP A 150 10.40 -8.05 10.84
CA ASP A 150 11.80 -8.06 11.29
C ASP A 150 12.42 -6.65 11.19
N PRO A 151 12.87 -6.03 12.28
CA PRO A 151 13.46 -4.69 12.25
C PRO A 151 14.77 -4.63 11.44
N ARG A 152 15.43 -5.76 11.16
CA ARG A 152 16.71 -5.81 10.40
C ARG A 152 16.53 -5.85 8.89
N ARG A 153 15.30 -5.84 8.41
CA ARG A 153 14.98 -6.03 7.00
C ARG A 153 15.51 -4.92 6.08
N GLY A 154 15.75 -3.72 6.61
CA GLY A 154 16.40 -2.59 5.91
C GLY A 154 15.51 -1.92 4.86
N PHE A 155 16.10 -1.04 4.04
CA PHE A 155 15.45 -0.41 2.89
C PHE A 155 16.16 -0.84 1.59
N ARG A 156 15.45 -0.82 0.46
CA ARG A 156 16.12 -0.82 -0.85
C ARG A 156 16.92 0.48 -1.01
N ARG A 157 17.84 0.48 -1.98
CA ARG A 157 18.66 1.65 -2.30
C ARG A 157 17.76 2.82 -2.65
#